data_AF-L1I9E8-F1
#
_entry.id   AF-L1I9E8-F1
#
_cell.length_a   1.000
_cell.length_b   1.000
_cell.length_c   1.000
_cell.angle_alpha   90.00
_cell.angle_beta   90.00
_cell.angle_gamma   90.00
#
_symmetry.space_group_name_H-M   'P 1'
#
loop_
_entity.id
_entity.type
_entity.pdbx_description
1 polymer ?
#
loop_
_entity_poly.entity_id
_entity_poly.type
_entity_poly.pdbx_seq_one_letter_code
_entity_poly.pdbx_strand_id
1 'polypeptide(L)'
;MPHEDDKHISMHHEDDKHISMPHEDDKHISMPHEDDKHISMPHEDDKHISMPHEDDKHISMPHEDDKHISRMPHEDDKHISMPHEDDKHAS
;
A
#
# COMPACT_ATOMS: atom_id res chain seq x y z
N MET A 1 -10.24 -14.05 11.84
CA MET A 1 -8.84 -13.60 11.69
C MET A 1 -8.58 -12.61 12.82
N PRO A 2 -7.36 -12.51 13.37
CA PRO A 2 -7.09 -11.41 14.30
C PRO A 2 -7.36 -10.10 13.56
N HIS A 3 -8.08 -9.22 14.23
CA HIS A 3 -8.24 -7.83 13.84
C HIS A 3 -7.15 -7.06 14.57
N GLU A 4 -6.41 -6.25 13.85
CA GLU A 4 -5.48 -5.28 14.43
C GLU A 4 -6.08 -3.90 14.17
N ASP A 5 -6.11 -3.07 15.20
CA ASP A 5 -6.75 -1.74 15.14
C ASP A 5 -5.85 -0.74 14.39
N ASP A 6 -4.52 -0.94 14.41
CA ASP A 6 -3.56 0.04 13.89
C ASP A 6 -2.22 -0.60 13.52
N LYS A 7 -1.68 -0.26 12.35
CA LYS A 7 -0.35 -0.72 11.94
C LYS A 7 0.52 0.28 11.20
N HIS A 8 1.74 0.43 11.70
CA HIS A 8 2.79 1.19 11.06
C HIS A 8 3.90 0.28 10.52
N ILE A 9 4.15 0.38 9.21
CA ILE A 9 5.24 -0.32 8.53
C ILE A 9 6.17 0.71 7.91
N SER A 10 7.42 0.70 8.34
CA SER A 10 8.49 1.49 7.73
C SER A 10 9.62 0.56 7.30
N MET A 11 10.00 0.61 6.03
CA MET A 11 11.10 -0.17 5.47
C MET A 11 11.98 0.78 4.65
N HIS A 12 13.28 0.51 4.63
CA HIS A 12 14.26 1.36 3.96
C HIS A 12 15.08 0.52 2.99
N HIS A 13 14.97 0.83 1.70
CA HIS A 13 15.80 0.27 0.63
C HIS A 13 15.69 -1.24 0.50
N GLU A 14 14.72 -1.70 -0.28
CA GLU A 14 14.55 -3.13 -0.56
C GLU A 14 14.38 -3.42 -2.04
N ASP A 15 14.97 -4.55 -2.44
CA ASP A 15 14.86 -5.11 -3.78
C ASP A 15 13.94 -6.34 -3.65
N ASP A 16 12.84 -6.36 -4.40
CA ASP A 16 11.84 -7.43 -4.49
C ASP A 16 11.11 -7.78 -3.18
N LYS A 17 9.91 -7.20 -2.96
CA LYS A 17 9.12 -7.50 -1.74
C LYS A 17 7.67 -7.92 -1.96
N HIS A 18 7.29 -9.05 -1.33
CA HIS A 18 5.91 -9.48 -1.18
C HIS A 18 5.41 -9.26 0.25
N ILE A 19 4.37 -8.45 0.41
CA ILE A 19 3.73 -8.18 1.70
C ILE A 19 2.28 -8.66 1.64
N SER A 20 1.94 -9.63 2.49
CA SER A 20 0.58 -10.10 2.70
C SER A 20 0.18 -9.84 4.14
N MET A 21 -0.97 -9.21 4.34
CA MET A 21 -1.41 -8.76 5.67
C MET A 21 -2.86 -9.18 5.94
N PRO A 22 -3.24 -9.37 7.22
CA PRO A 22 -4.62 -9.65 7.62
C PRO A 22 -5.51 -8.39 7.48
N HIS A 23 -6.76 -8.51 7.91
CA HIS A 23 -7.68 -7.37 8.07
C HIS A 23 -7.14 -6.41 9.14
N GLU A 24 -7.15 -5.12 8.84
CA GLU A 24 -6.72 -4.03 9.72
C GLU A 24 -7.72 -2.87 9.56
N ASP A 25 -7.96 -2.09 10.62
CA ASP A 25 -8.75 -0.85 10.50
C ASP A 25 -7.89 0.23 9.84
N ASP A 26 -6.78 0.60 10.48
CA ASP A 26 -5.94 1.71 10.03
C ASP A 26 -4.50 1.26 9.71
N LYS A 27 -3.96 1.75 8.57
CA LYS A 27 -2.58 1.44 8.20
C LYS A 27 -1.79 2.56 7.56
N HIS A 28 -0.54 2.66 8.00
CA HIS A 28 0.47 3.52 7.40
C HIS A 28 1.68 2.73 6.92
N ILE A 29 2.00 2.85 5.63
CA ILE A 29 3.16 2.24 4.99
C ILE A 29 4.06 3.35 4.42
N SER A 30 5.33 3.37 4.82
CA SER A 30 6.34 4.27 4.28
C SER A 30 7.55 3.49 3.77
N MET A 31 7.85 3.64 2.48
CA MET A 31 9.09 3.09 1.88
C MET A 31 9.73 4.11 0.96
N PRO A 32 10.97 4.55 1.22
CA PRO A 32 11.61 5.61 0.46
C PRO A 32 12.22 5.16 -0.88
N HIS A 33 12.65 3.89 -1.01
CA HIS A 33 13.27 3.33 -2.20
C HIS A 33 12.93 1.84 -2.28
N GLU A 34 12.24 1.40 -3.32
CA GLU A 34 11.93 -0.01 -3.58
C GLU A 34 12.03 -0.31 -5.08
N ASP A 35 12.68 -1.42 -5.42
CA ASP A 35 12.66 -2.01 -6.75
C ASP A 35 11.72 -3.24 -6.65
N ASP A 36 10.61 -3.25 -7.39
CA ASP A 36 9.61 -4.32 -7.48
C ASP A 36 8.87 -4.70 -6.17
N LYS A 37 7.61 -4.26 -6.05
CA LYS A 37 6.79 -4.50 -4.85
C LYS A 37 5.40 -5.07 -5.13
N HIS A 38 5.05 -6.12 -4.40
CA HIS A 38 3.69 -6.68 -4.35
C HIS A 38 3.08 -6.57 -2.95
N ILE A 39 1.93 -5.91 -2.82
CA ILE A 39 1.19 -5.81 -1.56
C ILE A 39 -0.23 -6.37 -1.75
N SER A 40 -0.62 -7.32 -0.90
CA SER A 40 -1.96 -7.88 -0.87
C SER A 40 -2.59 -7.71 0.51
N MET A 41 -3.73 -7.04 0.57
CA MET A 41 -4.53 -6.86 1.80
C MET A 41 -5.99 -7.17 1.49
N PRO A 42 -6.66 -8.06 2.24
CA PRO A 42 -8.02 -8.50 1.93
C PRO A 42 -9.11 -7.49 2.32
N HIS A 43 -8.89 -6.65 3.34
CA HIS A 43 -9.81 -5.59 3.77
C HIS A 43 -9.04 -4.60 4.64
N GLU A 44 -9.31 -3.32 4.46
CA GLU A 44 -8.74 -2.23 5.24
C GLU A 44 -9.75 -1.08 5.27
N ASP A 45 -9.95 -0.42 6.41
CA ASP A 45 -10.87 0.72 6.46
C ASP A 45 -10.11 1.96 5.96
N ASP A 46 -8.97 2.31 6.58
CA ASP A 46 -8.13 3.44 6.18
C ASP A 46 -6.68 3.04 5.83
N LYS A 47 -6.18 3.56 4.71
CA LYS A 47 -4.80 3.31 4.26
C LYS A 47 -4.06 4.56 3.83
N HIS A 48 -2.87 4.73 4.37
CA HIS A 48 -1.86 5.68 3.90
C HIS A 48 -0.60 4.99 3.39
N ILE A 49 -0.22 5.28 2.15
CA ILE A 49 1.04 4.83 1.55
C ILE A 49 1.87 6.02 1.09
N SER A 50 3.14 6.04 1.46
CA SER A 50 4.14 6.98 0.96
C SER A 50 5.29 6.24 0.29
N MET A 51 5.48 6.45 -1.02
CA MET A 51 6.69 6.07 -1.75
C MET A 51 7.22 7.23 -2.59
N PRO A 52 8.44 7.72 -2.33
CA PRO A 52 9.08 8.73 -3.14
C PRO A 52 9.87 8.20 -4.34
N HIS A 53 10.34 6.95 -4.31
CA HIS A 53 11.03 6.28 -5.41
C HIS A 53 10.59 4.81 -5.49
N GLU A 54 10.00 4.39 -6.62
CA GLU A 54 9.53 3.01 -6.81
C GLU A 54 9.56 2.62 -8.30
N ASP A 55 10.28 1.56 -8.67
CA ASP A 55 10.39 1.17 -10.09
C ASP A 55 9.15 0.37 -10.55
N ASP A 56 8.78 -0.74 -9.89
CA ASP A 56 7.52 -1.48 -10.17
C ASP A 56 6.67 -1.71 -8.91
N LYS A 57 5.35 -1.50 -9.05
CA LYS A 57 4.37 -1.73 -7.97
C LYS A 57 3.15 -2.52 -8.39
N HIS A 58 2.76 -3.47 -7.56
CA HIS A 58 1.49 -4.16 -7.58
C HIS A 58 0.79 -4.09 -6.21
N ILE A 59 -0.40 -3.50 -6.16
CA ILE A 59 -1.25 -3.53 -4.96
C ILE A 59 -2.58 -4.20 -5.28
N SER A 60 -2.98 -5.17 -4.46
CA SER A 60 -4.30 -5.81 -4.53
C SER A 60 -5.04 -5.62 -3.21
N MET A 61 -6.17 -4.90 -3.26
CA MET A 61 -7.06 -4.69 -2.12
C MET A 61 -8.51 -4.95 -2.54
N PRO A 62 -9.13 -6.07 -2.15
CA PRO A 62 -10.50 -6.41 -2.51
C PRO A 62 -11.55 -5.44 -1.94
N HIS A 63 -11.29 -4.92 -0.74
CA HIS A 63 -12.18 -4.04 0.01
C HIS A 63 -11.32 -2.98 0.72
N GLU A 64 -11.56 -1.71 0.43
CA GLU A 64 -10.91 -0.56 1.06
C GLU A 64 -11.92 0.58 1.16
N ASP A 65 -12.09 1.19 2.32
CA ASP A 65 -13.02 2.32 2.46
C ASP A 65 -12.32 3.62 2.03
N ASP A 66 -11.19 3.97 2.64
CA ASP A 66 -10.42 5.18 2.33
C ASP A 66 -8.95 4.90 1.98
N LYS A 67 -8.51 5.44 0.83
CA LYS A 67 -7.12 5.41 0.38
C LYS A 67 -6.48 6.78 0.29
N HIS A 68 -5.26 6.88 0.83
CA HIS A 68 -4.30 7.94 0.49
C HIS A 68 -2.96 7.39 -0.01
N ILE A 69 -2.57 7.76 -1.24
CA ILE A 69 -1.21 7.51 -1.76
C ILE A 69 -0.50 8.84 -1.99
N SER A 70 0.67 9.02 -1.41
CA SER A 70 1.59 10.12 -1.71
C SER A 70 2.78 9.60 -2.51
N ARG A 71 3.03 10.20 -3.67
CA ARG A 71 4.11 9.83 -4.60
C ARG A 71 5.08 10.99 -4.85
N MET A 72 6.34 10.69 -5.18
CA MET A 72 7.35 11.64 -5.67
C MET A 72 7.86 11.21 -7.08
N PRO A 73 8.62 12.04 -7.82
CA PRO A 73 8.57 12.09 -9.29
C PRO A 73 9.16 10.90 -10.07
N HIS A 74 9.77 9.93 -9.41
CA HIS A 74 10.41 8.78 -10.05
C HIS A 74 9.64 7.51 -9.71
N GLU A 75 8.69 7.12 -10.57
CA GLU A 75 8.09 5.79 -10.47
C GLU A 75 7.71 5.30 -11.89
N ASP A 76 8.11 4.08 -12.24
CA ASP A 76 8.17 3.64 -13.63
C ASP A 76 6.93 2.84 -14.04
N ASP A 77 6.51 1.83 -13.26
CA ASP A 77 5.30 1.04 -13.51
C ASP A 77 4.45 0.75 -12.25
N LYS A 78 3.13 0.85 -12.41
CA LYS A 78 2.17 0.71 -11.29
C LYS A 78 0.88 0.01 -11.70
N HIS A 79 0.52 -1.00 -10.93
CA HIS A 79 -0.73 -1.72 -11.01
C HIS A 79 -1.44 -1.74 -9.65
N ILE A 80 -2.67 -1.23 -9.61
CA ILE A 80 -3.53 -1.33 -8.43
C ILE A 80 -4.84 -1.99 -8.85
N SER A 81 -5.22 -3.05 -8.14
CA SER A 81 -6.49 -3.75 -8.29
C SER A 81 -7.34 -3.57 -7.04
N MET A 82 -8.48 -2.88 -7.21
CA MET A 82 -9.46 -2.61 -6.16
C MET A 82 -10.87 -2.78 -6.71
N PRO A 83 -11.53 -3.92 -6.45
CA PRO A 83 -12.88 -4.16 -6.94
C PRO A 83 -13.95 -3.43 -6.12
N HIS A 84 -13.68 -3.09 -4.86
CA HIS A 84 -14.56 -2.30 -4.00
C HIS A 84 -13.70 -1.24 -3.26
N GLU A 85 -13.92 0.04 -3.61
CA GLU A 85 -13.25 1.21 -3.03
C GLU A 85 -14.29 2.34 -2.90
N ASP A 86 -14.39 2.95 -1.72
CA ASP A 86 -15.38 4.01 -1.43
C ASP A 86 -14.81 5.43 -1.63
N ASP A 87 -13.56 5.71 -1.22
CA ASP A 87 -12.84 6.96 -1.49
C ASP A 87 -11.35 6.78 -1.83
N LYS A 88 -10.86 7.62 -2.76
CA LYS A 88 -9.47 7.57 -3.25
C LYS A 88 -8.87 8.96 -3.40
N HIS A 89 -7.77 9.17 -2.67
CA HIS A 89 -6.92 10.34 -2.83
C HIS A 89 -5.49 9.94 -3.23
N ALA A 90 -5.00 10.53 -4.32
CA ALA A 90 -3.63 10.33 -4.80
C ALA A 90 -2.97 11.68 -5.05
N SER A 91 -1.82 11.91 -4.41
CA SER A 91 -0.98 13.11 -4.54
C SER A 91 0.33 12.79 -5.21
#